data_AF-A0A8E2B0N7-F1
#
_entry.id   AF-A0A8E2B0N7-F1
#
_cell.length_a   1.000
_cell.length_b   1.000
_cell.length_c   1.000
_cell.angle_alpha   90.00
_cell.angle_beta   90.00
_cell.angle_gamma   90.00
#
_symmetry.space_group_name_H-M   'P 1'
#
loop_
_entity.id
_entity.type
_entity.pdbx_description
1 polymer ?
#
loop_
_entity_poly.entity_id
_entity_poly.type
_entity_poly.pdbx_seq_one_letter_code
_entity_poly.pdbx_strand_id
1 'polypeptide(L)'
;MARPRRSPRPGHFLDAASRSLAQATRQLLDAAAGGVTHDHLRQVGWYLVQLTGGLAELTATAAVRLDEHARIRLLRTQEGGDPTENLTRAARLLTELRQALDRADEAARDYYACLSRLVVDADPSLTGKEPRRG
;
A
#
# COMPACT_ATOMS: atom_id res chain seq x y z
N MET A 1 -13.73 34.43 -20.77
CA MET A 1 -14.41 33.41 -19.94
C MET A 1 -13.48 32.21 -19.80
N ALA A 2 -12.99 31.91 -18.59
CA ALA A 2 -12.09 30.79 -18.35
C ALA A 2 -12.91 29.48 -18.24
N ARG A 3 -12.53 28.46 -19.03
CA ARG A 3 -13.14 27.13 -19.01
C ARG A 3 -12.93 26.50 -17.62
N PRO A 4 -13.95 25.92 -16.96
CA PRO A 4 -13.73 25.27 -15.68
C PRO A 4 -12.74 24.12 -15.86
N ARG A 5 -11.63 24.18 -15.13
CA ARG A 5 -10.64 23.08 -15.08
C ARG A 5 -11.37 21.83 -14.59
N ARG A 6 -11.37 20.76 -15.40
CA ARG A 6 -11.88 19.45 -14.95
C ARG A 6 -11.14 19.06 -13.68
N SER A 7 -11.87 18.91 -12.58
CA SER A 7 -11.31 18.39 -11.35
C SER A 7 -10.69 17.01 -11.64
N PRO A 8 -9.46 16.74 -11.16
CA PRO A 8 -8.90 15.40 -11.24
C PRO A 8 -9.89 14.40 -10.62
N ARG A 9 -10.10 13.26 -11.28
CA ARG A 9 -10.90 12.15 -10.75
C ARG A 9 -9.95 11.07 -10.25
N PRO A 10 -9.34 11.20 -9.06
CA PRO A 10 -8.35 10.24 -8.59
C PRO A 10 -8.89 8.80 -8.48
N GLY A 11 -10.21 8.63 -8.36
CA GLY A 11 -10.87 7.32 -8.22
C GLY A 11 -10.45 6.28 -9.25
N HIS A 12 -10.36 6.63 -10.54
CA HIS A 12 -9.98 5.63 -11.56
C HIS A 12 -8.55 5.10 -11.40
N PHE A 13 -7.62 5.94 -10.93
CA PHE A 13 -6.26 5.53 -10.65
C PHE A 13 -6.19 4.65 -9.40
N LEU A 14 -6.93 5.01 -8.34
CA LEU A 14 -6.99 4.22 -7.11
C LEU A 14 -7.66 2.86 -7.34
N ASP A 15 -8.71 2.81 -8.16
CA ASP A 15 -9.37 1.57 -8.57
C ASP A 15 -8.43 0.66 -9.36
N ALA A 16 -7.67 1.24 -10.30
CA ALA A 16 -6.68 0.50 -11.07
C ALA A 16 -5.55 -0.03 -10.17
N ALA A 17 -5.03 0.80 -9.27
CA ALA A 17 -4.00 0.38 -8.31
C ALA A 17 -4.50 -0.75 -7.39
N SER A 18 -5.73 -0.63 -6.88
CA SER A 18 -6.36 -1.65 -6.03
C SER A 18 -6.51 -2.99 -6.76
N ARG A 19 -6.96 -2.97 -8.02
CA ARG A 19 -7.06 -4.18 -8.85
C ARG A 19 -5.69 -4.81 -9.11
N SER A 20 -4.68 -3.99 -9.42
CA SER A 20 -3.31 -4.46 -9.64
C SER A 20 -2.73 -5.12 -8.39
N LEU A 21 -2.96 -4.55 -7.20
CA LEU A 21 -2.53 -5.14 -5.93
C LEU A 21 -3.23 -6.48 -5.65
N ALA A 22 -4.53 -6.57 -5.90
CA ALA A 22 -5.29 -7.81 -5.76
C ALA A 22 -4.80 -8.89 -6.74
N GLN A 23 -4.43 -8.51 -7.95
CA GLN A 23 -3.85 -9.41 -8.94
C GLN A 23 -2.46 -9.90 -8.51
N ALA A 24 -1.58 -9.01 -8.06
CA ALA A 24 -0.25 -9.38 -7.58
C ALA A 24 -0.32 -10.35 -6.39
N THR A 25 -1.27 -10.12 -5.47
CA THR A 25 -1.51 -11.03 -4.34
C THR A 25 -1.90 -12.43 -4.82
N ARG A 26 -2.83 -12.54 -5.78
CA ARG A 26 -3.19 -13.84 -6.37
C ARG A 26 -2.02 -14.52 -7.05
N GLN A 27 -1.24 -13.78 -7.84
CA GLN A 27 -0.06 -14.33 -8.52
C GLN A 27 0.99 -14.88 -7.55
N LEU A 28 1.17 -14.25 -6.39
CA LEU A 28 2.05 -14.75 -5.33
C LEU A 28 1.49 -16.00 -4.64
N LEU A 29 0.17 -16.08 -4.44
CA LEU A 29 -0.49 -17.24 -3.83
C LEU A 29 -0.53 -18.45 -4.77
N ASP A 30 -0.76 -18.21 -6.06
CA ASP A 30 -0.89 -19.23 -7.09
C ASP A 30 0.47 -19.71 -7.62
N ALA A 31 1.57 -19.10 -7.17
CA ALA A 31 2.90 -19.51 -7.57
C ALA A 31 3.18 -20.95 -7.11
N ALA A 32 3.46 -21.84 -8.06
CA ALA A 32 3.80 -23.23 -7.78
C ALA A 32 5.04 -23.35 -6.88
N ALA A 33 5.18 -24.49 -6.19
CA ALA A 33 6.37 -24.79 -5.39
C ALA A 33 7.65 -24.63 -6.24
N GLY A 34 8.53 -23.71 -5.84
CA GLY A 34 9.76 -23.33 -6.58
C GLY A 34 9.64 -22.12 -7.50
N GLY A 35 8.44 -21.55 -7.70
CA GLY A 35 8.21 -20.38 -8.57
C GLY A 35 8.51 -19.02 -7.94
N VAL A 36 8.50 -18.95 -6.60
CA VAL A 36 8.87 -17.74 -5.86
C VAL A 36 10.34 -17.81 -5.49
N THR A 37 11.14 -16.91 -6.05
CA THR A 37 12.57 -16.79 -5.75
C THR A 37 12.78 -15.82 -4.59
N HIS A 38 13.97 -15.88 -3.99
CA HIS A 38 14.39 -14.89 -3.00
C HIS A 38 14.30 -13.45 -3.54
N ASP A 39 14.72 -13.22 -4.79
CA ASP A 39 14.64 -11.90 -5.42
C ASP A 39 13.19 -11.43 -5.57
N HIS A 40 12.23 -12.32 -5.88
CA HIS A 40 10.82 -11.97 -5.89
C HIS A 40 10.35 -11.48 -4.52
N LEU A 41 10.69 -12.20 -3.44
CA LEU A 41 10.31 -11.82 -2.07
C LEU A 41 10.96 -10.49 -1.65
N ARG A 42 12.25 -10.32 -1.95
CA ARG A 42 12.96 -9.06 -1.69
C ARG A 42 12.31 -7.90 -2.45
N GLN A 43 11.96 -8.10 -3.71
CA GLN A 43 11.28 -7.10 -4.53
C GLN A 43 9.88 -6.77 -4.00
N VAL A 44 9.12 -7.76 -3.51
CA VAL A 44 7.84 -7.53 -2.81
C VAL A 44 8.04 -6.60 -1.62
N GLY A 45 9.10 -6.81 -0.82
CA GLY A 45 9.44 -5.93 0.29
C GLY A 45 9.63 -4.48 -0.12
N TRP A 46 10.37 -4.25 -1.21
CA TRP A 46 10.54 -2.90 -1.76
C TRP A 46 9.21 -2.29 -2.21
N TYR A 47 8.34 -3.04 -2.87
CA TYR A 47 7.02 -2.55 -3.27
C TYR A 47 6.13 -2.21 -2.07
N LEU A 48 6.21 -2.97 -0.98
CA LEU A 48 5.48 -2.67 0.26
C LEU A 48 5.92 -1.33 0.86
N VAL A 49 7.22 -1.01 0.84
CA VAL A 49 7.74 0.32 1.25
C VAL A 49 7.14 1.43 0.39
N GLN A 50 7.15 1.26 -0.94
CA GLN A 50 6.58 2.28 -1.84
C GLN A 50 5.07 2.46 -1.65
N LEU A 51 4.33 1.36 -1.48
CA LEU A 51 2.87 1.38 -1.30
C LEU A 51 2.47 2.01 0.03
N THR A 52 3.12 1.64 1.13
CA THR A 52 2.84 2.21 2.45
C THR A 52 3.14 3.71 2.47
N GLY A 53 4.28 4.15 1.91
CA GLY A 53 4.61 5.56 1.74
C GLY A 53 3.55 6.33 0.94
N GLY A 54 3.18 5.83 -0.24
CA GLY A 54 2.19 6.48 -1.11
C GLY A 54 0.79 6.53 -0.50
N LEU A 55 0.34 5.47 0.18
CA LEU A 55 -0.94 5.46 0.90
C LEU A 55 -0.94 6.47 2.05
N ALA A 56 0.20 6.68 2.69
CA ALA A 56 0.28 7.58 3.81
C ALA A 56 0.30 9.05 3.37
N GLU A 57 0.93 9.36 2.25
CA GLU A 57 0.82 10.66 1.58
C GLU A 57 -0.61 10.93 1.11
N LEU A 58 -1.29 9.94 0.52
CA LEU A 58 -2.69 10.04 0.13
C LEU A 58 -3.58 10.32 1.35
N THR A 59 -3.34 9.63 2.46
CA THR A 59 -4.08 9.81 3.73
C THR A 59 -3.89 11.22 4.29
N ALA A 60 -2.64 11.71 4.33
CA ALA A 60 -2.34 13.08 4.77
C ALA A 60 -3.02 14.12 3.86
N THR A 61 -2.98 13.90 2.54
CA THR A 61 -3.64 14.76 1.56
C THR A 61 -5.16 14.77 1.76
N ALA A 62 -5.77 13.60 1.99
CA ALA A 62 -7.20 13.48 2.26
C ALA A 62 -7.61 14.24 3.53
N ALA A 63 -6.79 14.20 4.59
CA ALA A 63 -7.06 14.95 5.82
C ALA A 63 -7.05 16.47 5.59
N VAL A 64 -6.05 16.98 4.87
CA VAL A 64 -5.99 18.41 4.49
C VAL A 64 -7.21 18.81 3.66
N ARG A 65 -7.59 17.97 2.68
CA ARG A 65 -8.74 18.25 1.81
C ARG A 65 -10.07 18.15 2.55
N LEU A 66 -10.20 17.26 3.53
CA LEU A 66 -11.39 17.16 4.39
C LEU A 66 -11.57 18.44 5.20
N ASP A 67 -10.51 18.93 5.84
CA ASP A 67 -10.54 20.15 6.63
C ASP A 67 -10.85 21.39 5.77
N GLU A 68 -10.19 21.52 4.61
CA GLU A 68 -10.48 22.57 3.64
C GLU A 68 -11.95 22.51 3.16
N HIS A 69 -12.45 21.31 2.85
CA HIS A 69 -13.82 21.12 2.40
C HIS A 69 -14.84 21.52 3.47
N ALA A 70 -14.58 21.16 4.72
CA ALA A 70 -15.42 21.54 5.86
C ALA A 70 -15.44 23.05 6.10
N ARG A 71 -14.32 23.75 5.86
CA ARG A 71 -14.24 25.21 6.02
C ARG A 71 -15.00 25.99 4.94
N ILE A 72 -15.07 25.49 3.70
CA ILE A 72 -15.63 26.24 2.56
C ILE A 72 -17.05 25.82 2.15
N ARG A 73 -17.60 24.75 2.74
CA ARG A 73 -18.93 24.23 2.39
C ARG A 73 -19.86 24.20 3.60
N LEU A 74 -21.14 24.45 3.33
CA LEU A 74 -22.19 24.17 4.30
C LEU A 74 -22.52 22.68 4.27
N LEU A 75 -21.94 21.93 5.20
CA LEU A 75 -22.16 20.50 5.34
C LEU A 75 -23.34 20.24 6.29
N ARG A 76 -24.10 19.18 6.02
CA ARG A 76 -25.20 18.68 6.85
C ARG A 76 -25.21 17.16 6.78
N THR A 77 -25.75 16.51 7.81
CA THR A 77 -26.03 15.07 7.74
C THR A 77 -27.13 14.79 6.71
N GLN A 78 -27.35 13.52 6.36
CA GLN A 78 -28.46 13.14 5.45
C GLN A 78 -29.83 13.56 6.00
N GLU A 79 -29.98 13.61 7.33
CA GLU A 79 -31.19 14.06 8.02
C GLU A 79 -31.24 15.58 8.19
N GLY A 80 -30.24 16.31 7.68
CA GLY A 80 -30.16 17.77 7.76
C GLY A 80 -29.56 18.34 9.05
N GLY A 81 -29.03 17.48 9.93
CA GLY A 81 -28.43 17.85 11.21
C GLY A 81 -26.97 18.32 11.13
N ASP A 82 -26.39 18.61 12.31
CA ASP A 82 -25.01 19.06 12.49
C ASP A 82 -24.00 17.97 12.04
N PRO A 83 -23.09 18.26 11.09
CA PRO A 83 -22.09 17.30 10.61
C PRO A 83 -20.87 17.13 11.52
N THR A 84 -20.72 17.93 12.59
CA THR A 84 -19.48 18.06 13.37
C THR A 84 -18.93 16.73 13.89
N GLU A 85 -19.78 15.85 14.41
CA GLU A 85 -19.35 14.54 14.92
C GLU A 85 -18.75 13.67 13.81
N ASN A 86 -19.42 13.62 12.65
CA ASN A 86 -18.95 12.84 11.50
C ASN A 86 -17.62 13.35 10.96
N LEU A 87 -17.45 14.67 10.88
CA LEU A 87 -16.19 15.30 10.44
C LEU A 87 -15.06 15.02 11.41
N THR A 88 -15.32 15.16 12.71
CA THR A 88 -14.34 14.88 13.77
C THR A 88 -13.92 13.41 13.73
N ARG A 89 -14.89 12.50 13.57
CA ARG A 89 -14.63 11.06 13.43
C ARG A 89 -13.80 10.76 12.19
N ALA A 90 -14.14 11.33 11.04
CA ALA A 90 -13.39 11.13 9.79
C ALA A 90 -11.93 11.62 9.91
N ALA A 91 -11.71 12.80 10.49
CA ALA A 91 -10.37 13.34 10.72
C ALA A 91 -9.53 12.44 11.66
N ARG A 92 -10.16 11.93 12.73
CA ARG A 92 -9.53 10.99 13.64
C ARG A 92 -9.15 9.68 12.93
N LEU A 93 -10.04 9.11 12.13
CA LEU A 93 -9.77 7.88 11.38
C LEU A 93 -8.60 8.05 10.38
N LEU A 94 -8.49 9.21 9.72
CA LEU A 94 -7.35 9.50 8.84
C LEU A 94 -6.03 9.61 9.61
N THR A 95 -6.08 10.16 10.84
CA THR A 95 -4.90 10.23 11.71
C THR A 95 -4.46 8.83 12.16
N GLU A 96 -5.41 8.00 12.61
CA GLU A 96 -5.15 6.61 13.01
C GLU A 96 -4.61 5.79 11.83
N LEU A 97 -5.16 5.97 10.63
CA LEU A 97 -4.69 5.32 9.42
C LEU A 97 -3.25 5.75 9.07
N ARG A 98 -2.92 7.03 9.18
CA ARG A 98 -1.55 7.52 8.94
C ARG A 98 -0.54 6.85 9.88
N GLN A 99 -0.86 6.77 11.17
CA GLN A 99 -0.01 6.10 12.17
C GLN A 99 0.13 4.59 11.91
N ALA A 100 -0.93 3.93 11.44
CA ALA A 100 -0.86 2.53 11.05
C ALA A 100 0.06 2.33 9.83
N LEU A 101 -0.01 3.24 8.85
CA LEU A 101 0.84 3.19 7.66
C LEU A 101 2.31 3.50 7.97
N ASP A 102 2.60 4.40 8.91
CA ASP A 102 3.98 4.64 9.37
C ASP A 102 4.61 3.37 9.97
N ARG A 103 3.85 2.66 10.82
CA ARG A 103 4.29 1.37 11.37
C ARG A 103 4.44 0.29 10.30
N ALA A 104 3.55 0.29 9.30
CA ALA A 104 3.64 -0.64 8.18
C ALA A 104 4.85 -0.36 7.27
N ASP A 105 5.20 0.91 7.04
CA ASP A 105 6.40 1.32 6.30
C ASP A 105 7.67 0.86 7.03
N GLU A 106 7.75 1.07 8.35
CA GLU A 106 8.87 0.57 9.17
C GLU A 106 9.02 -0.96 9.05
N ALA A 107 7.92 -1.70 9.24
CA ALA A 107 7.93 -3.16 9.09
C ALA A 107 8.31 -3.62 7.67
N ALA A 108 7.87 -2.91 6.63
CA ALA A 108 8.22 -3.22 5.24
C ALA A 108 9.71 -2.97 4.95
N ARG A 109 10.29 -1.90 5.51
CA ARG A 109 11.72 -1.61 5.41
C ARG A 109 12.55 -2.67 6.11
N ASP A 110 12.13 -3.09 7.31
CA ASP A 110 12.80 -4.16 8.06
C ASP A 110 12.75 -5.48 7.31
N TYR A 111 11.59 -5.86 6.77
CA TYR A 111 11.45 -7.04 5.92
C TYR A 111 12.39 -6.99 4.70
N TYR A 112 12.39 -5.86 3.97
CA TYR A 112 13.27 -5.67 2.82
C TYR A 112 14.75 -5.76 3.21
N ALA A 113 15.14 -5.14 4.32
CA ALA A 113 16.51 -5.15 4.83
C ALA A 113 16.95 -6.54 5.28
N CYS A 114 16.08 -7.28 5.96
CA CYS A 114 16.32 -8.67 6.35
C CYS A 114 16.60 -9.54 5.12
N LEU A 115 15.74 -9.50 4.10
CA LEU A 115 15.96 -10.28 2.88
C LEU A 115 17.20 -9.83 2.12
N SER A 116 17.46 -8.53 2.02
CA SER A 116 18.64 -8.01 1.30
C SER A 116 19.98 -8.41 1.93
N ARG A 117 20.00 -8.92 3.17
CA ARG A 117 21.19 -9.43 3.86
C ARG A 117 21.38 -10.94 3.70
N LEU A 118 20.42 -11.66 3.13
CA LEU A 118 20.53 -13.10 2.92
C LEU A 118 21.32 -13.38 1.64
N VAL A 119 22.16 -14.42 1.69
CA VAL A 119 22.79 -15.03 0.52
C VAL A 119 22.04 -16.33 0.23
N VAL A 120 21.75 -16.56 -1.05
CA VAL A 120 21.00 -17.74 -1.50
C VAL A 120 21.97 -18.71 -2.14
N ASP A 121 22.31 -19.76 -1.40
CA ASP A 121 23.03 -20.90 -1.94
C ASP A 121 22.04 -22.02 -2.31
N ALA A 122 22.31 -22.71 -3.40
CA ALA A 122 21.55 -23.89 -3.76
C ALA A 122 21.89 -25.02 -2.78
N ASP A 123 20.87 -25.61 -2.13
CA ASP A 123 21.08 -26.78 -1.30
C ASP A 123 21.52 -27.96 -2.20
N PRO A 124 22.76 -28.48 -2.05
CA PRO A 124 23.25 -29.57 -2.88
C PRO A 124 22.44 -30.86 -2.68
N SER A 125 21.75 -31.03 -1.53
CA SER A 125 20.89 -32.19 -1.27
C SER A 125 19.57 -32.16 -2.05
N LEU A 126 19.15 -31.00 -2.56
CA LEU A 126 17.96 -30.80 -3.39
C LEU A 126 18.26 -30.75 -4.89
N THR A 127 19.53 -30.61 -5.29
CA THR A 127 19.93 -30.46 -6.72
C THR A 127 20.30 -31.76 -7.41
N GLY A 128 20.16 -32.92 -6.75
CA GLY A 128 20.19 -34.24 -7.41
C GLY A 128 21.48 -34.57 -8.17
N LYS A 129 22.61 -33.90 -7.89
CA LYS A 129 23.91 -34.32 -8.41
C LYS A 129 24.56 -35.26 -7.42
N GLU A 130 24.36 -36.56 -7.62
CA GLU A 130 25.24 -37.57 -7.03
C GLU A 130 26.71 -37.21 -7.36
N PRO A 131 27.62 -37.26 -6.36
CA PRO A 131 29.04 -37.12 -6.65
C PRO A 131 29.46 -38.31 -7.51
N ARG A 132 29.94 -38.03 -8.73
CA ARG A 132 30.60 -39.05 -9.56
C ARG A 132 31.77 -39.60 -8.74
N ARG A 133 31.61 -40.81 -8.21
CA ARG A 133 32.71 -41.60 -7.66
C ARG A 133 33.63 -41.96 -8.82
N GLY A 134 34.91 -41.67 -8.63
CA GLY A 134 35.99 -41.93 -9.60
C GLY A 134 36.30 -43.40 -9.78
#